data_AF-A0AAT9FMZ7-F1
#
_entry.id   AF-A0AAT9FMZ7-F1
#
_cell.length_a   1.000
_cell.length_b   1.000
_cell.length_c   1.000
_cell.angle_alpha   90.00
_cell.angle_beta   90.00
_cell.angle_gamma   90.00
#
_symmetry.space_group_name_H-M   'P 1'
#
loop_
_entity.id
_entity.type
_entity.pdbx_description
1 polymer ?
#
loop_
_entity_poly.entity_id
_entity_poly.type
_entity_poly.pdbx_seq_one_letter_code
_entity_poly.pdbx_strand_id
1 'polypeptide(L)'
;MSDIKRNLEIMWNGRDSDDVDATLAAHDRILDMATAADVPMITGYLEREGNYCWLRELLMIQLLLLGGVDHLEKAFSMLQQNEQEGHSSAILTTEISGFVEHNADTYRPALTKIISDSQSPFHEEAEWLLEYCNQ
;
A
#
# COMPACT_ATOMS: atom_id res chain seq x y z
N MET A 1 5.42 -9.16 22.97
CA MET A 1 5.38 -8.53 21.63
C MET A 1 4.22 -9.16 20.90
N SER A 2 3.29 -8.39 20.33
CA SER A 2 2.19 -8.97 19.52
C SER A 2 2.79 -9.68 18.29
N ASP A 3 2.09 -10.70 17.77
CA ASP A 3 2.56 -11.40 16.57
C ASP A 3 2.63 -10.50 15.34
N ILE A 4 1.71 -9.52 15.23
CA ILE A 4 1.80 -8.46 14.22
C ILE A 4 3.11 -7.68 14.35
N LYS A 5 3.42 -7.17 15.54
CA LYS A 5 4.65 -6.40 15.76
C LYS A 5 5.90 -7.23 15.43
N ARG A 6 5.90 -8.52 15.79
CA ARG A 6 7.01 -9.43 15.47
C ARG A 6 7.22 -9.56 13.96
N ASN A 7 6.15 -9.75 13.19
CA ASN A 7 6.26 -9.86 11.74
C ASN A 7 6.63 -8.53 11.07
N LEU A 8 6.11 -7.41 11.57
CA LEU A 8 6.52 -6.08 11.10
C LEU A 8 8.01 -5.81 11.34
N GLU A 9 8.56 -6.25 12.48
CA GLU A 9 10.00 -6.18 12.73
C GLU A 9 10.81 -7.08 11.79
N ILE A 10 10.31 -8.28 11.47
CA ILE A 10 10.98 -9.14 10.47
C ILE A 10 11.03 -8.44 9.13
N MET A 11 9.89 -7.90 8.65
CA MET A 11 9.84 -7.16 7.40
C MET A 11 10.71 -5.91 7.46
N TRP A 12 10.70 -5.15 8.56
CA TRP A 12 11.55 -3.96 8.71
C TRP A 12 13.04 -4.27 8.55
N ASN A 13 13.51 -5.34 9.19
CA ASN A 13 14.91 -5.77 9.12
C ASN A 13 15.23 -6.51 7.81
N GLY A 14 14.22 -6.83 7.00
CA GLY A 14 14.35 -7.45 5.68
C GLY A 14 15.29 -6.68 4.75
N ARG A 15 15.31 -5.35 4.88
CA ARG A 15 16.22 -4.43 4.19
C ARG A 15 17.69 -4.88 4.21
N ASP A 16 18.16 -5.35 5.35
CA ASP A 16 19.58 -5.60 5.61
C ASP A 16 19.93 -7.10 5.59
N SER A 17 18.93 -7.97 5.49
CA SER A 17 19.10 -9.39 5.82
C SER A 17 19.33 -10.33 4.63
N ASP A 18 19.24 -9.84 3.39
CA ASP A 18 19.15 -10.65 2.14
C ASP A 18 18.10 -11.79 2.20
N ASP A 19 17.32 -11.89 3.28
CA ASP A 19 16.35 -12.95 3.54
C ASP A 19 14.96 -12.51 3.08
N VAL A 20 14.81 -12.53 1.76
CA VAL A 20 13.55 -12.23 1.07
C VAL A 20 12.45 -13.21 1.50
N ASP A 21 12.78 -14.48 1.71
CA ASP A 21 11.83 -15.52 2.10
C ASP A 21 11.25 -15.25 3.50
N ALA A 22 12.07 -14.81 4.46
CA ALA A 22 11.58 -14.42 5.78
C ALA A 22 10.66 -13.20 5.71
N THR A 23 10.97 -12.22 4.85
CA THR A 23 10.15 -11.02 4.64
C THR A 23 8.78 -11.38 4.07
N LEU A 24 8.74 -12.21 3.01
CA LEU A 24 7.50 -12.66 2.40
C LEU A 24 6.68 -13.53 3.35
N ALA A 25 7.30 -14.47 4.06
CA ALA A 25 6.59 -15.29 5.03
C ALA A 25 6.03 -14.47 6.21
N ALA A 26 6.69 -13.37 6.59
CA ALA A 26 6.18 -12.44 7.60
C ALA A 26 4.99 -11.64 7.07
N HIS A 27 5.06 -11.20 5.81
CA HIS A 27 3.94 -10.56 5.14
C HIS A 27 2.71 -11.47 5.05
N ASP A 28 2.86 -12.72 4.61
CA ASP A 28 1.75 -13.69 4.51
C ASP A 28 1.07 -13.91 5.87
N ARG A 29 1.86 -13.97 6.95
CA ARG A 29 1.32 -14.06 8.31
C ARG A 29 0.55 -12.80 8.72
N ILE A 30 0.99 -11.61 8.30
CA ILE A 30 0.27 -10.35 8.55
C ILE A 30 -1.05 -10.36 7.75
N LEU A 31 -1.03 -10.78 6.48
CA LEU A 31 -2.24 -10.94 5.65
C LEU A 31 -3.29 -11.81 6.34
N ASP A 32 -2.87 -12.93 6.94
CA ASP A 32 -3.78 -13.87 7.58
C ASP A 32 -4.35 -13.37 8.92
N MET A 33 -3.64 -12.49 9.65
CA MET A 33 -3.98 -12.20 11.06
C MET A 33 -4.31 -10.73 11.35
N ALA A 34 -3.90 -9.79 10.49
CA ALA A 34 -4.06 -8.37 10.74
C ALA A 34 -5.54 -7.97 10.73
N THR A 35 -5.88 -7.05 11.61
CA THR A 35 -7.22 -6.50 11.71
C THR A 35 -7.18 -4.98 11.61
N ALA A 36 -8.35 -4.34 11.53
CA ALA A 36 -8.45 -2.88 11.55
C ALA A 36 -7.77 -2.24 12.79
N ALA A 37 -7.67 -2.98 13.91
CA ALA A 37 -6.98 -2.49 15.12
C ALA A 37 -5.46 -2.33 14.93
N ASP A 38 -4.88 -3.01 13.94
CA ASP A 38 -3.45 -3.01 13.66
C ASP A 38 -3.03 -1.92 12.66
N VAL A 39 -3.99 -1.27 12.00
CA VAL A 39 -3.75 -0.20 10.99
C VAL A 39 -2.80 0.89 11.52
N PRO A 40 -2.93 1.41 12.75
CA PRO A 40 -2.00 2.42 13.26
C PRO A 40 -0.56 1.90 13.36
N MET A 41 -0.38 0.62 13.71
CA MET A 41 0.95 0.04 13.80
C MET A 41 1.58 -0.14 12.41
N ILE A 42 0.83 -0.71 11.46
CA ILE A 42 1.28 -0.89 10.08
C ILE A 42 1.64 0.46 9.44
N THR A 43 0.78 1.46 9.62
CA THR A 43 1.02 2.83 9.16
C THR A 43 2.29 3.41 9.77
N GLY A 44 2.54 3.15 11.06
CA GLY A 44 3.76 3.59 11.73
C GLY A 44 5.05 3.03 11.12
N TYR A 45 5.05 1.81 10.57
CA TYR A 45 6.22 1.29 9.83
C TYR A 45 6.34 1.89 8.43
N LEU A 46 5.22 2.16 7.77
CA LEU A 46 5.21 2.86 6.48
C LEU A 46 5.69 4.31 6.60
N GLU A 47 5.42 5.00 7.69
CA GLU A 47 5.85 6.39 7.89
C GLU A 47 7.24 6.51 8.53
N ARG A 48 7.85 5.38 8.89
CA ARG A 48 9.15 5.35 9.54
C ARG A 48 10.26 5.75 8.56
N GLU A 49 11.12 6.65 9.00
CA GLU A 49 12.32 7.04 8.26
C GLU A 49 13.19 5.80 7.95
N GLY A 50 13.59 5.66 6.69
CA GLY A 50 14.37 4.52 6.22
C GLY A 50 13.54 3.29 5.85
N ASN A 51 12.22 3.45 5.68
CA ASN A 51 11.41 2.47 4.94
C ASN A 51 12.02 2.23 3.54
N TYR A 52 11.66 1.11 2.91
CA TYR A 52 12.20 0.72 1.62
C TYR A 52 11.11 0.14 0.73
N CYS A 53 11.34 0.07 -0.57
CA CYS A 53 10.30 -0.20 -1.57
C CYS A 53 9.46 -1.45 -1.28
N TRP A 54 10.11 -2.58 -0.98
CA TRP A 54 9.40 -3.83 -0.65
C TRP A 54 8.50 -3.71 0.59
N LEU A 55 8.99 -3.07 1.65
CA LEU A 55 8.17 -2.83 2.84
C LEU A 55 6.96 -1.95 2.50
N ARG A 56 7.17 -0.91 1.69
CA ARG A 56 6.10 0.00 1.26
C ARG A 56 5.05 -0.75 0.45
N GLU A 57 5.44 -1.49 -0.56
CA GLU A 57 4.50 -2.23 -1.41
C GLU A 57 3.69 -3.26 -0.62
N LEU A 58 4.36 -4.11 0.15
CA LEU A 58 3.71 -5.19 0.90
C LEU A 58 2.77 -4.67 1.99
N LEU A 59 3.21 -3.70 2.80
CA LEU A 59 2.35 -3.15 3.85
C LEU A 59 1.22 -2.27 3.30
N MET A 60 1.40 -1.66 2.14
CA MET A 60 0.33 -0.90 1.50
C MET A 60 -0.79 -1.82 0.99
N ILE A 61 -0.45 -3.00 0.45
CA ILE A 61 -1.45 -4.03 0.12
C ILE A 61 -2.28 -4.40 1.35
N GLN A 62 -1.62 -4.61 2.49
CA GLN A 62 -2.32 -4.91 3.75
C GLN A 62 -3.29 -3.79 4.15
N LEU A 63 -2.88 -2.53 4.04
CA LEU A 63 -3.76 -1.41 4.37
C LEU A 63 -4.95 -1.33 3.40
N LEU A 64 -4.75 -1.53 2.10
CA LEU A 64 -5.83 -1.58 1.12
C LEU A 64 -6.83 -2.71 1.43
N LEU A 65 -6.38 -3.87 1.90
CA LEU A 65 -7.28 -4.95 2.35
C LEU A 65 -8.11 -4.57 3.58
N LEU A 66 -7.54 -3.79 4.50
CA LEU A 66 -8.18 -3.45 5.77
C LEU A 66 -9.12 -2.24 5.70
N GLY A 67 -8.78 -1.25 4.86
CA GLY A 67 -9.52 0.02 4.77
C GLY A 67 -9.90 0.45 3.36
N GLY A 68 -9.50 -0.30 2.33
CA GLY A 68 -9.87 -0.04 0.94
C GLY A 68 -9.54 1.38 0.50
N VAL A 69 -10.57 2.09 0.04
CA VAL A 69 -10.47 3.46 -0.49
C VAL A 69 -9.90 4.47 0.50
N ASP A 70 -10.02 4.24 1.81
CA ASP A 70 -9.53 5.16 2.84
C ASP A 70 -7.99 5.27 2.83
N HIS A 71 -7.32 4.32 2.17
CA HIS A 71 -5.87 4.28 2.05
C HIS A 71 -5.35 4.62 0.65
N LEU A 72 -6.22 5.02 -0.28
CA LEU A 72 -5.87 5.21 -1.70
C LEU A 72 -4.82 6.31 -1.91
N GLU A 73 -4.99 7.49 -1.31
CA GLU A 73 -4.00 8.58 -1.40
C GLU A 73 -2.65 8.19 -0.79
N LYS A 74 -2.67 7.36 0.27
CA LYS A 74 -1.43 6.82 0.85
C LYS A 74 -0.77 5.82 -0.10
N ALA A 75 -1.54 5.02 -0.82
CA ALA A 75 -1.01 4.12 -1.83
C ALA A 75 -0.32 4.91 -2.96
N PHE A 76 -0.91 6.02 -3.41
CA PHE A 76 -0.28 6.92 -4.38
C PHE A 76 1.02 7.53 -3.87
N SER A 77 1.07 8.00 -2.62
CA SER A 77 2.31 8.55 -2.07
C SER A 77 3.42 7.50 -1.98
N MET A 78 3.10 6.22 -1.73
CA MET A 78 4.08 5.13 -1.76
C MET A 78 4.59 4.82 -3.18
N LEU A 79 3.70 4.86 -4.19
CA LEU A 79 4.09 4.73 -5.60
C LEU A 79 5.06 5.84 -6.02
N GLN A 80 4.71 7.10 -5.73
CA GLN A 80 5.56 8.25 -6.02
C GLN A 80 6.91 8.16 -5.29
N GLN A 81 6.91 7.75 -4.01
CA GLN A 81 8.14 7.60 -3.25
C GLN A 81 9.05 6.52 -3.85
N ASN A 82 8.50 5.37 -4.22
CA ASN A 82 9.25 4.32 -4.89
C ASN A 82 9.89 4.82 -6.19
N GLU A 83 9.13 5.55 -7.02
CA GLU A 83 9.62 6.11 -8.27
C GLU A 83 10.74 7.13 -8.05
N GLN A 84 10.58 8.04 -7.09
CA GLN A 84 11.60 9.02 -6.72
C GLN A 84 12.91 8.37 -6.24
N GLU A 85 12.82 7.22 -5.59
CA GLU A 85 13.97 6.42 -5.16
C GLU A 85 14.54 5.52 -6.29
N GLY A 86 13.95 5.53 -7.48
CA GLY A 86 14.39 4.75 -8.64
C GLY A 86 13.96 3.28 -8.60
N HIS A 87 12.94 2.95 -7.80
CA HIS A 87 12.41 1.60 -7.66
C HIS A 87 11.13 1.42 -8.49
N SER A 88 11.00 0.24 -9.10
CA SER A 88 9.73 -0.21 -9.68
C SER A 88 8.70 -0.44 -8.57
N SER A 89 7.43 -0.12 -8.84
CA SER A 89 6.30 -0.41 -7.95
C SER A 89 5.31 -1.40 -8.55
N ALA A 90 5.78 -2.28 -9.45
CA ALA A 90 4.90 -3.12 -10.27
C ALA A 90 3.92 -3.98 -9.46
N ILE A 91 4.33 -4.45 -8.27
CA ILE A 91 3.46 -5.27 -7.41
C ILE A 91 2.34 -4.37 -6.86
N LEU A 92 2.69 -3.26 -6.22
CA LEU A 92 1.69 -2.35 -5.66
C LEU A 92 0.76 -1.77 -6.74
N THR A 93 1.29 -1.39 -7.90
CA THR A 93 0.48 -0.92 -9.04
C THR A 93 -0.54 -1.98 -9.46
N THR A 94 -0.10 -3.24 -9.61
CA THR A 94 -0.97 -4.36 -10.02
C THR A 94 -2.08 -4.61 -8.98
N GLU A 95 -1.72 -4.62 -7.69
CA GLU A 95 -2.67 -4.86 -6.60
C GLU A 95 -3.70 -3.74 -6.49
N ILE A 96 -3.29 -2.47 -6.58
CA ILE A 96 -4.23 -1.33 -6.57
C ILE A 96 -5.22 -1.43 -7.74
N SER A 97 -4.72 -1.69 -8.97
CA SER A 97 -5.59 -1.89 -10.14
C SER A 97 -6.58 -3.04 -9.90
N GLY A 98 -6.13 -4.15 -9.33
CA GLY A 98 -6.99 -5.27 -8.95
C GLY A 98 -8.07 -4.89 -7.95
N PHE A 99 -7.74 -4.16 -6.87
CA PHE A 99 -8.73 -3.69 -5.90
C PHE A 99 -9.78 -2.79 -6.54
N VAL A 100 -9.33 -1.87 -7.40
CA VAL A 100 -10.17 -0.92 -8.11
C VAL A 100 -11.12 -1.64 -9.07
N GLU A 101 -10.62 -2.58 -9.87
CA GLU A 101 -11.42 -3.36 -10.82
C GLU A 101 -12.52 -4.15 -10.10
N HIS A 102 -12.17 -4.85 -9.02
CA HIS A 102 -13.12 -5.69 -8.28
C HIS A 102 -14.13 -4.89 -7.44
N ASN A 103 -13.84 -3.63 -7.12
CA ASN A 103 -14.65 -2.78 -6.24
C ASN A 103 -14.96 -1.41 -6.85
N ALA A 104 -15.13 -1.35 -8.18
CA ALA A 104 -15.22 -0.10 -8.93
C ALA A 104 -16.28 0.86 -8.38
N ASP A 105 -17.44 0.36 -7.95
CA ASP A 105 -18.53 1.18 -7.38
C ASP A 105 -18.09 1.96 -6.13
N THR A 106 -17.17 1.41 -5.34
CA THR A 106 -16.62 2.04 -4.14
C THR A 106 -15.47 2.99 -4.48
N TYR A 107 -14.61 2.62 -5.44
CA TYR A 107 -13.42 3.39 -5.80
C TYR A 107 -13.70 4.58 -6.72
N ARG A 108 -14.67 4.48 -7.65
CA ARG A 108 -15.01 5.56 -8.60
C ARG A 108 -15.33 6.89 -7.90
N PRO A 109 -16.17 6.96 -6.84
CA PRO A 109 -16.42 8.22 -6.15
C PRO A 109 -15.17 8.78 -5.46
N ALA A 110 -14.33 7.92 -4.87
CA ALA A 110 -13.10 8.33 -4.21
C ALA A 110 -12.10 8.92 -5.22
N LEU A 111 -11.88 8.24 -6.35
CA LEU A 111 -11.05 8.71 -7.46
C LEU A 111 -11.57 10.04 -8.02
N THR A 112 -12.88 10.13 -8.28
CA THR A 112 -13.51 11.38 -8.77
C THR A 112 -13.31 12.55 -7.79
N LYS A 113 -13.39 12.28 -6.49
CA LYS A 113 -13.14 13.28 -5.45
C LYS A 113 -11.69 13.77 -5.47
N ILE A 114 -10.72 12.87 -5.61
CA ILE A 114 -9.29 13.20 -5.70
C ILE A 114 -9.02 14.06 -6.94
N ILE A 115 -9.61 13.71 -8.09
CA ILE A 115 -9.47 14.45 -9.36
C ILE A 115 -10.12 15.85 -9.27
N SER A 116 -11.21 15.97 -8.51
CA SER A 116 -11.94 17.25 -8.37
C SER A 116 -11.28 18.21 -7.37
N ASP A 117 -10.39 17.72 -6.52
CA ASP A 117 -9.69 18.54 -5.53
C ASP A 117 -8.43 19.17 -6.12
N SER A 118 -8.52 20.46 -6.46
CA SER A 118 -7.40 21.23 -7.01
C SER A 118 -6.12 21.24 -6.17
N GLN A 119 -6.18 20.86 -4.88
CA GLN A 119 -5.02 20.79 -3.99
C GLN A 119 -4.41 19.39 -3.92
N SER A 120 -5.07 18.37 -4.49
CA SER A 120 -4.55 17.01 -4.52
C SER A 120 -3.29 16.93 -5.37
N PRO A 121 -2.20 16.30 -4.89
CA PRO A 121 -1.05 16.00 -5.74
C PRO A 121 -1.25 14.74 -6.59
N PHE A 122 -2.35 14.00 -6.41
CA PHE A 122 -2.56 12.67 -6.99
C PHE A 122 -3.57 12.63 -8.13
N HIS A 123 -3.67 13.73 -8.90
CA HIS A 123 -4.61 13.82 -10.02
C HIS A 123 -4.30 12.77 -11.08
N GLU A 124 -3.04 12.66 -11.49
CA GLU A 124 -2.62 11.77 -12.58
C GLU A 124 -2.84 10.30 -12.21
N GLU A 125 -2.50 9.89 -10.98
CA GLU A 125 -2.71 8.52 -10.51
C GLU A 125 -4.20 8.18 -10.38
N ALA A 126 -5.02 9.14 -9.94
CA ALA A 126 -6.45 8.94 -9.81
C ALA A 126 -7.14 8.86 -11.19
N GLU A 127 -6.73 9.68 -12.16
CA GLU A 127 -7.22 9.60 -13.53
C GLU A 127 -6.87 8.25 -14.15
N TRP A 128 -5.60 7.83 -14.02
CA TRP A 128 -5.12 6.53 -14.50
C TRP A 128 -5.95 5.37 -13.94
N LEU A 129 -6.20 5.31 -12.63
CA LEU A 129 -7.03 4.24 -12.04
C LEU A 129 -8.51 4.34 -12.42
N LEU A 130 -9.03 5.54 -12.65
CA LEU A 130 -10.41 5.70 -13.10
C LEU A 130 -10.62 5.13 -14.51
N GLU A 131 -9.60 5.14 -15.36
CA GLU A 131 -9.64 4.44 -16.66
C GLU A 131 -9.83 2.93 -16.50
N TYR A 132 -9.19 2.30 -15.50
CA TYR A 132 -9.39 0.86 -15.20
C TYR A 132 -10.81 0.56 -14.72
N CYS A 133 -11.44 1.47 -13.98
CA CYS A 133 -12.83 1.28 -13.58
C CYS A 133 -13.79 1.20 -14.77
N ASN A 134 -13.47 1.90 -15.86
CA ASN A 134 -14.34 2.14 -17.02
C ASN A 134 -14.22 1.10 -18.14
N GLN A 135 -13.32 0.14 -18.01
CA GLN A 135 -13.13 -0.98 -18.94
C GLN A 135 -14.12 -2.11 -18.63
#